data_AF-A0AAW5KD41-F1
#
_entry.id   AF-A0AAW5KD41-F1
#
_cell.length_a   1.000
_cell.length_b   1.000
_cell.length_c   1.000
_cell.angle_alpha   90.00
_cell.angle_beta   90.00
_cell.angle_gamma   90.00
#
_symmetry.space_group_name_H-M   'P 1'
#
loop_
_entity.id
_entity.type
_entity.pdbx_description
1 polymer ?
#
loop_
_entity_poly.entity_id
_entity_poly.type
_entity_poly.pdbx_seq_one_letter_code
_entity_poly.pdbx_strand_id
1 'polypeptide(L)'
;SKEAFKWDASTEKWIPYFKIDYTYSSNEITLVYARWNDSHRAYDASVEKSVYELNDANMPVAYMNYKWNDKWIEESAASWAMNVSTPATNEATLLTASR
;
A
#
# COMPACT_ATOMS: atom_id res chain seq x y z
N SER A 1 11.77 4.79 -0.49
CA SER A 1 10.51 5.04 -1.21
C SER A 1 10.71 4.83 -2.70
N LYS A 2 9.64 4.63 -3.47
CA LYS A 2 9.64 4.58 -4.92
C LYS A 2 8.53 5.48 -5.44
N GLU A 3 8.85 6.33 -6.40
CA GLU A 3 7.88 7.21 -7.06
C GLU A 3 7.77 6.82 -8.53
N ALA A 4 6.54 6.82 -9.04
CA ALA A 4 6.22 6.52 -10.42
C ALA A 4 5.61 7.74 -11.09
N PHE A 5 5.99 7.95 -12.34
CA PHE A 5 5.51 9.01 -13.20
C PHE A 5 4.89 8.39 -14.45
N LYS A 6 3.82 8.96 -14.97
CA LYS A 6 3.21 8.60 -16.26
C LYS A 6 3.65 9.61 -17.31
N TRP A 7 3.94 9.15 -18.53
CA TRP A 7 4.21 10.04 -19.64
C TRP A 7 2.89 10.65 -20.13
N ASP A 8 2.82 11.97 -20.16
CA ASP A 8 1.75 12.71 -20.81
C ASP A 8 2.23 13.21 -22.17
N ALA A 9 1.72 12.58 -23.23
CA ALA A 9 2.08 12.92 -24.61
C ALA A 9 1.50 14.27 -25.06
N SER A 10 0.47 14.80 -24.40
CA SER A 10 -0.14 16.09 -24.77
C SER A 10 0.71 17.29 -24.32
N THR A 11 1.43 17.13 -23.21
CA THR A 11 2.31 18.16 -22.64
C THR A 11 3.79 17.81 -22.73
N GLU A 12 4.10 16.65 -23.32
CA GLU A 12 5.46 16.07 -23.48
C GLU A 12 6.25 16.02 -22.17
N LYS A 13 5.59 15.60 -21.09
CA LYS A 13 6.15 15.60 -19.73
C LYS A 13 5.84 14.33 -18.97
N TRP A 14 6.76 13.95 -18.08
CA TRP A 14 6.49 12.99 -17.02
C TRP A 14 5.72 13.69 -15.90
N ILE A 15 4.51 13.22 -15.63
CA ILE A 15 3.65 13.75 -14.56
C ILE A 15 3.54 12.74 -13.42
N PRO A 16 3.47 13.20 -12.15
CA PRO A 16 3.38 12.31 -10.99
C PRO A 16 2.20 11.35 -11.12
N TYR A 17 2.37 10.11 -10.64
CA TYR A 17 1.34 9.08 -10.76
C TYR A 17 1.03 8.41 -9.43
N PHE A 18 2.03 7.81 -8.79
CA PHE A 18 1.88 7.25 -7.45
C PHE A 18 3.23 7.16 -6.74
N LYS A 19 3.16 6.94 -5.44
CA LYS A 19 4.31 6.68 -4.57
C LYS A 19 4.07 5.42 -3.76
N ILE A 20 5.15 4.70 -3.47
CA ILE A 20 5.19 3.60 -2.51
C ILE A 20 6.31 3.86 -1.52
N ASP A 21 5.95 3.94 -0.24
CA ASP A 21 6.89 3.94 0.87
C ASP A 21 7.02 2.53 1.43
N TYR A 22 8.25 2.12 1.78
CA TYR A 22 8.56 0.77 2.26
C TYR A 22 9.22 0.89 3.61
N THR A 23 8.74 0.12 4.57
CA THR A 23 9.33 -0.04 5.89
C THR A 23 9.62 -1.52 6.09
N TYR A 24 10.86 -1.83 6.44
CA TYR A 24 11.30 -3.19 6.74
C TYR A 24 11.54 -3.32 8.23
N SER A 25 11.03 -4.39 8.83
CA SER A 25 11.39 -4.86 10.16
C SER A 25 11.92 -6.30 10.06
N SER A 26 12.33 -6.90 11.18
CA SER A 26 12.92 -8.25 11.18
C SER A 26 11.98 -9.35 10.66
N ASN A 27 10.66 -9.17 10.83
CA ASN A 27 9.64 -10.17 10.50
C ASN A 27 8.46 -9.56 9.74
N GLU A 28 8.59 -8.35 9.20
CA GLU A 28 7.50 -7.68 8.51
C GLU A 28 8.02 -6.74 7.42
N ILE A 29 7.30 -6.69 6.32
CA ILE A 29 7.44 -5.63 5.30
C ILE A 29 6.12 -4.88 5.23
N THR A 30 6.16 -3.58 5.53
CA THR A 30 5.02 -2.67 5.35
C THR A 30 5.24 -1.82 4.11
N LEU A 31 4.22 -1.75 3.24
CA LEU A 31 4.17 -0.90 2.06
C LEU A 31 3.01 0.08 2.21
N VAL A 32 3.25 1.36 1.96
CA VAL A 32 2.19 2.38 1.88
C VAL A 32 2.17 2.92 0.46
N TYR A 33 1.07 2.67 -0.24
CA TYR A 33 0.77 3.19 -1.56
C TYR A 33 -0.08 4.45 -1.44
N ALA A 34 0.23 5.46 -2.26
CA ALA A 34 -0.60 6.64 -2.42
C ALA A 34 -0.60 7.15 -3.87
N ARG A 35 -1.78 7.49 -4.38
CA ARG A 35 -1.96 8.13 -5.69
C ARG A 35 -1.64 9.61 -5.61
N TRP A 36 -1.09 10.13 -6.70
CA TRP A 36 -1.02 11.57 -6.91
C TRP A 36 -2.44 12.14 -6.99
N ASN A 37 -2.67 13.21 -6.23
CA ASN A 37 -3.89 14.00 -6.24
C ASN A 37 -3.61 15.36 -6.89
N ASP A 38 -4.18 15.57 -8.07
CA ASP A 38 -3.96 16.81 -8.84
C ASP A 38 -4.50 18.07 -8.14
N SER A 39 -5.56 17.96 -7.34
CA SER A 39 -6.14 19.12 -6.65
C SER A 39 -5.30 19.55 -5.44
N HIS A 40 -4.82 18.59 -4.66
CA HIS A 40 -3.99 18.85 -3.48
C HIS A 40 -2.50 19.00 -3.81
N ARG A 41 -2.08 18.60 -5.02
CA ARG A 41 -0.68 18.51 -5.44
C ARG A 41 0.17 17.68 -4.47
N ALA A 42 -0.38 16.56 -4.01
CA ALA A 42 0.22 15.69 -3.02
C ALA A 42 -0.10 14.21 -3.31
N TYR A 43 0.65 13.29 -2.69
CA TYR A 43 0.36 11.86 -2.74
C TYR A 43 -0.56 11.47 -1.59
N ASP A 44 -1.84 11.83 -1.67
CA ASP A 44 -2.85 11.58 -0.63
C ASP A 44 -4.15 10.97 -1.15
N ALA A 45 -4.23 10.65 -2.45
CA ALA A 45 -5.39 9.98 -3.01
C ALA A 45 -5.27 8.46 -2.85
N SER A 46 -6.40 7.77 -2.66
CA SER A 46 -6.49 6.29 -2.66
C SER A 46 -5.39 5.60 -1.84
N VAL A 47 -5.14 6.10 -0.63
CA VAL A 47 -4.05 5.61 0.21
C VAL A 47 -4.35 4.19 0.70
N GLU A 48 -3.41 3.28 0.50
CA GLU A 48 -3.49 1.88 0.90
C GLU A 48 -2.22 1.43 1.61
N LYS A 49 -2.37 0.57 2.61
CA LYS A 49 -1.26 -0.04 3.35
C LYS A 49 -1.33 -1.56 3.19
N SER A 50 -0.24 -2.16 2.73
CA SER A 50 -0.07 -3.60 2.69
C SER A 50 0.99 -4.03 3.70
N VAL A 51 0.72 -5.08 4.44
CA VAL A 51 1.62 -5.66 5.44
C VAL A 51 1.87 -7.11 5.07
N TYR A 52 3.13 -7.50 4.99
CA TYR A 52 3.57 -8.87 4.79
C TYR A 52 4.31 -9.32 6.04
N GLU A 53 3.78 -10.30 6.76
CA GLU A 53 4.47 -10.95 7.87
C GLU A 53 5.42 -12.01 7.29
N LEU A 54 6.65 -12.07 7.79
CA LEU A 54 7.70 -12.98 7.37
C LEU A 54 8.05 -13.96 8.49
N ASN A 55 8.42 -15.18 8.12
CA ASN A 55 9.06 -16.12 9.04
C ASN A 55 10.60 -15.93 9.09
N ASP A 56 11.29 -16.74 9.88
CA ASP A 56 12.75 -16.71 10.04
C ASP A 56 13.54 -17.00 8.74
N ALA A 57 12.89 -17.59 7.74
CA ALA A 57 13.47 -17.80 6.40
C ALA A 57 13.20 -16.61 5.45
N ASN A 58 12.68 -15.49 5.95
CA ASN A 58 12.21 -14.33 5.19
C ASN A 58 11.11 -14.65 4.17
N MET A 59 10.37 -15.74 4.38
CA MET A 59 9.24 -16.11 3.52
C MET A 59 7.96 -15.49 4.07
N PRO A 60 7.12 -14.87 3.23
CA PRO A 60 5.88 -14.30 3.68
C PRO A 60 4.91 -15.39 4.14
N VAL A 61 4.32 -15.19 5.31
CA VAL A 61 3.38 -16.12 5.96
C VAL A 61 2.00 -15.51 6.20
N ALA A 62 1.85 -14.19 6.06
CA ALA A 62 0.56 -13.53 6.05
C ALA A 62 0.58 -12.27 5.18
N TYR A 63 -0.59 -11.89 4.67
CA TYR A 63 -0.82 -10.66 3.94
C TYR A 63 -2.04 -9.94 4.50
N MET A 64 -1.89 -8.65 4.83
CA MET A 64 -2.97 -7.78 5.26
C MET A 64 -2.98 -6.50 4.43
N ASN A 65 -4.15 -6.09 3.94
CA ASN A 65 -4.35 -4.84 3.24
C ASN A 65 -5.36 -3.95 3.97
N TYR A 66 -5.02 -2.68 4.07
CA TYR A 66 -5.81 -1.64 4.71
C TYR A 66 -6.01 -0.48 3.75
N LYS A 67 -7.22 0.08 3.70
CA LYS A 67 -7.51 1.35 3.04
C LYS A 67 -7.53 2.45 4.07
N TRP A 68 -7.00 3.59 3.69
CA TRP A 68 -7.17 4.79 4.49
C TRP A 68 -8.64 5.19 4.52
N ASN A 69 -9.16 5.47 5.72
CA ASN A 69 -10.49 5.99 5.92
C ASN A 69 -10.39 7.49 6.27
N ASP A 70 -10.73 8.34 5.30
CA ASP A 70 -10.74 9.80 5.47
C ASP A 70 -11.85 10.31 6.41
N LYS A 71 -12.80 9.46 6.78
CA LYS A 71 -13.82 9.82 7.77
C LYS A 71 -13.21 9.67 9.16
N TRP A 72 -12.96 10.80 9.81
CA TRP A 72 -12.77 10.85 11.26
C TRP A 72 -14.01 10.26 11.93
N ILE A 73 -13.87 9.09 12.58
CA ILE A 73 -14.91 8.51 13.44
C ILE A 73 -14.35 8.58 14.86
N GLU A 74 -15.04 9.29 15.77
CA GLU A 74 -14.63 9.47 17.17
C GLU A 74 -14.32 8.15 17.90
N GLU A 75 -14.92 7.04 17.46
CA GLU A 75 -14.76 5.71 18.07
C GLU A 75 -13.62 4.87 17.46
N SER A 76 -12.97 5.35 16.39
CA SER A 76 -11.91 4.62 15.69
C SER A 76 -10.58 5.36 15.83
N ALA A 77 -9.78 4.99 16.84
CA ALA A 77 -8.40 5.48 16.97
C ALA A 77 -7.49 5.12 15.78
N ALA A 78 -7.98 4.34 14.81
CA ALA A 78 -7.27 3.96 13.61
C ALA A 78 -7.94 4.52 12.36
N SER A 79 -7.26 5.46 11.69
CA SER A 79 -7.60 5.94 10.33
C SER A 79 -7.44 4.88 9.23
N TRP A 80 -7.11 3.64 9.59
CA TRP A 80 -6.94 2.51 8.66
C TRP A 80 -8.07 1.51 8.83
N ALA A 81 -8.86 1.31 7.77
CA ALA A 81 -9.85 0.25 7.70
C ALA A 81 -9.22 -0.98 7.03
N MET A 82 -9.28 -2.14 7.69
CA MET A 82 -8.82 -3.39 7.09
C MET A 82 -9.77 -3.82 5.97
N ASN A 83 -9.23 -4.10 4.79
CA ASN A 83 -10.00 -4.61 3.66
C ASN A 83 -9.87 -6.11 3.49
N VAL A 84 -8.65 -6.62 3.63
CA VAL A 84 -8.29 -8.02 3.32
C VAL A 84 -7.30 -8.49 4.38
N SER A 85 -7.49 -9.73 4.84
CA SER A 85 -6.52 -10.48 5.63
C SER A 85 -6.46 -11.91 5.07
N THR A 86 -5.27 -12.36 4.69
CA THR A 86 -5.04 -13.67 4.09
C THR A 86 -3.86 -14.34 4.78
N PRO A 87 -4.10 -15.39 5.60
CA PRO A 87 -3.01 -16.22 6.11
C PRO A 87 -2.45 -17.10 4.98
N ALA A 88 -1.14 -17.27 4.92
CA ALA A 88 -0.51 -18.14 3.94
C ALA A 88 -0.69 -19.61 4.35
N THR A 89 -1.62 -20.30 3.72
CA THR A 89 -1.71 -21.77 3.83
C THR A 89 -0.77 -22.46 2.84
N ASN A 90 -0.29 -21.73 1.83
CA ASN A 90 0.78 -22.07 0.90
C ASN A 90 1.23 -20.81 0.09
N GLU A 91 2.35 -20.88 -0.62
CA GLU A 91 2.93 -19.74 -1.37
C GLU A 91 1.98 -19.15 -2.43
N ALA A 92 1.13 -19.98 -3.05
CA ALA A 92 0.23 -19.55 -4.12
C ALA A 92 -0.86 -18.59 -3.62
N THR A 93 -1.33 -18.76 -2.38
CA THR A 93 -2.39 -17.91 -1.80
C THR A 93 -1.97 -16.44 -1.65
N LEU A 94 -0.70 -16.18 -1.36
CA LEU A 94 -0.18 -14.81 -1.20
C LEU A 94 0.03 -14.09 -2.54
N LEU A 95 0.47 -14.81 -3.58
CA LEU A 95 0.64 -14.26 -4.93
C LEU A 95 -0.70 -13.81 -5.55
N THR A 96 -1.79 -14.47 -5.21
CA THR A 96 -3.14 -14.07 -5.63
C THR A 96 -3.75 -12.99 -4.75
N ALA A 97 -3.44 -12.95 -3.45
CA ALA A 97 -4.00 -11.95 -2.53
C ALA A 97 -3.48 -10.53 -2.76
N SER A 98 -2.34 -10.40 -3.44
CA SER A 98 -1.66 -9.14 -3.78
C SER A 98 -2.03 -8.59 -5.17
N ARG A 99 -2.91 -9.27 -5.93
CA ARG A 99 -3.42 -8.84 -7.24
C ARG A 99 -4.72 -8.07 -7.11
#